data_AF-A0A9P6SLA1-F1
#
_entry.id   AF-A0A9P6SLA1-F1
#
_cell.length_a   1.000
_cell.length_b   1.000
_cell.length_c   1.000
_cell.angle_alpha   90.00
_cell.angle_beta   90.00
_cell.angle_gamma   90.00
#
_symmetry.space_group_name_H-M   'P 1'
#
loop_
_entity.id
_entity.type
_entity.pdbx_description
1 polymer ?
#
loop_
_entity_poly.entity_id
_entity_poly.type
_entity_poly.pdbx_seq_one_letter_code
_entity_poly.pdbx_strand_id
1 'polypeptide(L)'
;MFTLRFKTRHFLKPSPLFLQIYRKKSTTAATIKSLDHLVLTVKSVPKTTRWYEMNLGMRSESFVSAATPAITRYSLIFGDQKINLHESSSLKRRMLKAVVQIYAF
;
A
#
# COMPACT_ATOMS: atom_id res chain seq x y z
N MET A 1 59.59 -26.48 -10.73
CA MET A 1 58.70 -25.70 -11.60
C MET A 1 57.59 -26.62 -12.09
N PHE A 2 56.40 -26.55 -11.48
CA PHE A 2 55.27 -27.44 -11.80
C PHE A 2 54.22 -26.66 -12.59
N THR A 3 53.86 -27.16 -13.78
CA THR A 3 52.81 -26.57 -14.63
C THR A 3 51.50 -27.30 -14.40
N LEU A 4 50.49 -26.62 -13.84
CA LEU A 4 49.14 -27.16 -13.68
C LEU A 4 48.31 -26.86 -14.94
N ARG A 5 47.91 -27.89 -15.69
CA ARG A 5 46.95 -27.75 -16.81
C ARG A 5 45.52 -27.85 -16.28
N PHE A 6 44.74 -26.78 -16.41
CA PHE A 6 43.30 -26.80 -16.13
C PHE A 6 42.54 -27.41 -17.31
N LYS A 7 41.83 -28.52 -17.05
CA LYS A 7 40.93 -29.18 -18.01
C LYS A 7 39.61 -28.40 -18.00
N THR A 8 39.25 -27.76 -19.11
CA THR A 8 37.96 -27.06 -19.28
C THR A 8 36.82 -28.04 -19.08
N ARG A 9 36.01 -27.85 -18.03
CA ARG A 9 34.79 -28.63 -17.81
C ARG A 9 33.76 -28.20 -18.85
N HIS A 10 33.26 -29.15 -19.62
CA HIS A 10 32.12 -28.95 -20.51
C HIS A 10 30.92 -28.42 -19.71
N PHE A 11 30.45 -27.22 -20.06
CA PHE A 11 29.15 -26.73 -19.62
C PHE A 11 28.06 -27.60 -20.24
N LEU A 12 27.47 -28.49 -19.43
CA LEU A 12 26.24 -29.18 -19.79
C LEU A 12 25.14 -28.12 -19.97
N LYS A 13 24.57 -28.03 -21.17
CA LYS A 13 23.37 -27.22 -21.41
C LYS A 13 22.27 -27.69 -20.45
N PRO A 14 21.60 -26.80 -19.71
CA PRO A 14 20.51 -27.20 -18.83
C PRO A 14 19.42 -27.89 -19.64
N SER A 15 18.81 -28.94 -19.07
CA SER A 15 17.74 -29.70 -19.70
C SER A 15 16.54 -28.81 -20.00
N PRO A 16 15.78 -29.05 -21.08
CA PRO A 16 14.60 -28.24 -21.44
C PRO A 16 13.51 -28.26 -20.36
N LEU A 17 13.50 -29.26 -19.47
CA LEU A 17 12.65 -29.34 -18.29
C LEU A 17 12.96 -28.26 -17.25
N PHE A 18 14.19 -27.73 -17.20
CA PHE A 18 14.58 -26.64 -16.30
C PHE A 18 14.01 -25.27 -16.73
N LEU A 19 13.59 -25.12 -17.99
CA LEU A 19 12.92 -23.91 -18.47
C LEU A 19 11.40 -23.92 -18.26
N GLN A 20 10.80 -25.05 -17.88
CA GLN A 20 9.34 -25.16 -17.75
C GLN A 20 8.81 -24.64 -16.40
N ILE A 21 9.71 -24.29 -15.48
CA ILE A 21 9.43 -23.51 -14.26
C ILE A 21 9.59 -22.00 -14.52
N TYR A 22 9.69 -21.55 -15.77
CA TYR A 22 9.35 -20.17 -16.11
C TYR A 22 7.83 -20.04 -16.05
N ARG A 23 7.34 -19.52 -14.93
CA ARG A 23 5.96 -19.09 -14.72
C ARG A 23 5.43 -18.39 -15.97
N LYS A 24 4.59 -19.09 -16.74
CA LYS A 24 3.89 -18.56 -17.92
C LYS A 24 3.28 -17.22 -17.54
N LYS A 25 3.69 -16.15 -18.21
CA LYS A 25 3.22 -14.79 -17.92
C LYS A 25 1.71 -14.76 -18.16
N SER A 26 0.93 -14.76 -17.07
CA SER A 26 -0.54 -14.73 -17.12
C SER A 26 -0.96 -13.46 -17.84
N THR A 27 -1.85 -13.57 -18.83
CA THR A 27 -2.54 -12.43 -19.41
C THR A 27 -3.37 -11.76 -18.33
N THR A 28 -3.18 -10.45 -18.14
CA THR A 28 -3.91 -9.66 -17.16
C THR A 28 -5.38 -9.60 -17.56
N ALA A 29 -6.29 -10.04 -16.68
CA ALA A 29 -7.74 -10.01 -16.95
C ALA A 29 -8.33 -8.59 -16.91
N ALA A 30 -7.66 -7.66 -16.24
CA ALA A 30 -8.04 -6.25 -16.17
C ALA A 30 -6.82 -5.38 -15.82
N THR A 31 -6.97 -4.06 -16.00
CA THR A 31 -6.01 -3.05 -15.54
C THR A 31 -6.68 -2.12 -14.52
N ILE A 32 -5.94 -1.72 -13.49
CA ILE A 32 -6.39 -0.74 -12.49
C ILE A 32 -5.97 0.64 -12.97
N LYS A 33 -6.93 1.57 -13.08
CA LYS A 33 -6.66 2.94 -13.54
C LYS A 33 -6.17 3.85 -12.42
N SER A 34 -6.81 3.78 -11.25
CA SER A 34 -6.52 4.65 -10.11
C SER A 34 -7.09 4.05 -8.82
N LEU A 35 -6.65 4.59 -7.68
CA LEU A 35 -7.32 4.43 -6.39
C LEU A 35 -8.20 5.66 -6.16
N ASP A 36 -9.48 5.45 -5.88
CA ASP A 36 -10.44 6.55 -5.67
C ASP A 36 -10.27 7.19 -4.30
N HIS A 37 -10.21 6.37 -3.25
CA HIS A 37 -9.95 6.83 -1.89
C HIS A 37 -9.41 5.69 -1.03
N LEU A 38 -8.82 6.08 0.11
CA LEU A 38 -8.40 5.16 1.16
C LEU A 38 -9.01 5.57 2.50
N VAL A 39 -9.19 4.61 3.41
CA VAL A 39 -9.70 4.86 4.76
C VAL A 39 -8.63 4.51 5.78
N LEU A 40 -8.31 5.44 6.67
CA LEU A 40 -7.41 5.22 7.80
C LEU A 40 -8.21 5.12 9.10
N THR A 41 -7.99 4.03 9.83
CA THR A 41 -8.42 3.93 11.22
C THR A 41 -7.37 4.57 12.12
N VAL A 42 -7.74 5.63 12.83
CA VAL A 42 -6.82 6.44 13.64
C VAL A 42 -7.22 6.46 15.11
N LYS A 43 -6.26 6.72 15.99
CA LYS A 43 -6.55 6.79 17.44
C LYS A 43 -7.33 8.06 17.82
N SER A 44 -7.06 9.16 17.11
CA SER A 44 -7.72 10.43 17.37
C SER A 44 -7.85 11.22 16.08
N VAL A 45 -9.07 11.48 15.64
CA VAL A 45 -9.30 12.25 14.41
C VAL A 45 -8.72 13.67 14.52
N PRO A 46 -8.98 14.45 15.59
CA PRO A 46 -8.43 15.81 15.71
C PRO A 46 -6.90 15.87 15.70
N LYS A 47 -6.23 14.88 16.32
CA LYS A 47 -4.76 14.82 16.31
C LYS A 47 -4.23 14.47 14.92
N THR A 48 -4.88 13.55 14.23
CA THR A 48 -4.50 13.17 12.87
C THR A 48 -4.71 14.33 11.92
N THR A 49 -5.87 15.00 11.92
CA THR A 49 -6.14 16.09 10.98
C THR A 49 -5.11 17.21 11.12
N ARG A 50 -4.86 17.64 12.36
CA ARG A 50 -3.84 18.66 12.65
C ARG A 50 -2.46 18.27 12.12
N TRP A 51 -2.04 17.03 12.29
CA TRP A 51 -0.73 16.59 11.81
C TRP A 51 -0.64 16.66 10.28
N TYR A 52 -1.66 16.18 9.56
CA TYR A 52 -1.68 16.19 8.10
C TYR A 52 -1.82 17.60 7.52
N GLU A 53 -2.58 18.48 8.17
CA GLU A 53 -2.66 19.90 7.80
C GLU A 53 -1.30 20.60 7.98
N MET A 54 -0.67 20.43 9.15
CA MET A 54 0.58 21.12 9.49
C MET A 54 1.78 20.64 8.68
N ASN A 55 1.89 19.34 8.42
CA ASN A 55 3.11 18.75 7.84
C ASN A 55 2.99 18.50 6.33
N LEU A 56 1.78 18.28 5.82
CA LEU A 56 1.57 17.90 4.42
C LEU A 56 0.66 18.88 3.66
N GLY A 57 0.18 19.94 4.31
CA GLY A 57 -0.69 20.94 3.67
C GLY A 57 -2.03 20.38 3.20
N MET A 58 -2.47 19.24 3.75
CA MET A 58 -3.79 18.69 3.44
C MET A 58 -4.88 19.56 4.06
N ARG A 59 -6.11 19.44 3.58
CA ARG A 59 -7.27 20.15 4.13
C ARG A 59 -8.22 19.17 4.80
N SER A 60 -8.58 19.39 6.07
CA SER A 60 -9.61 18.59 6.72
C SER A 60 -11.02 19.01 6.30
N GLU A 61 -11.90 18.03 6.12
CA GLU A 61 -13.32 18.21 5.90
C GLU A 61 -14.12 17.26 6.80
N SER A 62 -15.32 17.70 7.19
CA SER A 62 -16.31 16.85 7.85
C SER A 62 -17.61 16.86 7.06
N PHE A 63 -18.29 15.72 7.06
CA PHE A 63 -19.58 15.58 6.39
C PHE A 63 -20.44 14.54 7.09
N VAL A 64 -21.75 14.64 6.88
CA VAL A 64 -22.73 13.68 7.36
C VAL A 64 -23.35 12.99 6.15
N SER A 65 -23.42 11.67 6.19
CA SER A 65 -24.09 10.90 5.13
C SER A 65 -25.58 10.83 5.42
N ALA A 66 -26.43 11.00 4.39
CA ALA A 66 -27.88 10.82 4.52
C ALA A 66 -28.25 9.42 5.06
N ALA A 67 -27.45 8.40 4.77
CA ALA A 67 -27.67 7.04 5.27
C ALA A 67 -27.35 6.89 6.77
N THR A 68 -26.50 7.75 7.33
CA THR A 68 -26.11 7.72 8.74
C THR A 68 -26.06 9.14 9.32
N PRO A 69 -27.21 9.82 9.53
CA PRO A 69 -27.24 11.21 9.95
C PRO A 69 -26.60 11.48 11.32
N ALA A 70 -26.59 10.47 12.18
CA ALA A 70 -26.00 10.55 13.51
C ALA A 70 -24.46 10.47 13.51
N ILE A 71 -23.83 10.14 12.38
CA ILE A 71 -22.39 9.90 12.30
C ILE A 71 -21.74 10.99 11.46
N THR A 72 -20.88 11.78 12.10
CA THR A 72 -19.97 12.69 11.40
C THR A 72 -18.78 11.91 10.87
N ARG A 73 -18.50 12.05 9.58
CA ARG A 73 -17.34 11.48 8.90
C ARG A 73 -16.31 12.56 8.64
N TYR A 74 -15.06 12.16 8.57
CA TYR A 74 -13.92 13.06 8.40
C TYR A 74 -13.06 12.61 7.23
N SER A 75 -12.53 13.59 6.50
CA SER A 75 -11.63 13.36 5.37
C SER A 75 -10.48 14.36 5.37
N LEU A 76 -9.35 13.93 4.83
CA LEU A 76 -8.21 14.76 4.47
C LEU A 76 -8.13 14.84 2.94
N ILE A 77 -8.21 16.06 2.41
CA ILE A 77 -8.19 16.34 0.99
C ILE A 77 -6.77 16.72 0.57
N PHE A 78 -6.29 16.14 -0.55
CA PHE A 78 -4.99 16.42 -1.14
C PHE A 78 -5.06 16.27 -2.67
N GLY A 79 -4.84 17.37 -3.40
CA GLY A 79 -5.14 17.43 -4.83
C GLY A 79 -6.60 17.04 -5.10
N ASP A 80 -6.81 16.11 -6.02
CA ASP A 80 -8.13 15.58 -6.40
C ASP A 80 -8.52 14.31 -5.63
N GLN A 81 -7.77 13.94 -4.58
CA GLN A 81 -7.96 12.72 -3.81
C GLN A 81 -8.29 13.00 -2.34
N LYS A 82 -8.80 11.97 -1.65
CA LYS A 82 -9.10 12.04 -0.22
C LYS A 82 -8.73 10.80 0.56
N ILE A 83 -8.39 11.01 1.83
CA ILE A 83 -8.24 9.99 2.85
C ILE A 83 -9.39 10.13 3.85
N ASN A 84 -10.26 9.14 3.98
CA ASN A 84 -11.27 9.14 5.03
C ASN A 84 -10.66 8.68 6.35
N LEU A 85 -11.09 9.28 7.47
CA LEU A 85 -10.63 8.96 8.80
C LEU A 85 -11.75 8.34 9.61
N HIS A 86 -11.49 7.16 10.18
CA HIS A 86 -12.35 6.54 11.18
C HIS A 86 -11.62 6.54 12.51
N GLU A 87 -12.22 7.12 13.54
CA GLU A 87 -11.66 7.01 14.89
C GLU A 87 -11.86 5.58 15.41
N SER A 88 -10.80 4.99 15.96
CA SER A 88 -10.86 3.66 16.55
C SER A 88 -11.72 3.72 17.82
N SER A 89 -12.88 3.07 17.82
CA SER A 89 -13.53 2.67 19.07
C SER A 89 -12.58 1.74 19.82
N SER A 90 -12.14 2.10 21.03
CA SER A 90 -11.15 1.31 21.77
C SER A 90 -11.62 -0.15 21.98
N LEU A 91 -10.66 -1.08 21.96
CA LEU A 91 -10.75 -2.52 22.31
C LEU A 91 -11.02 -3.53 21.18
N LYS A 92 -10.09 -3.63 20.23
CA LYS A 92 -9.30 -4.85 19.96
C LYS A 92 -8.37 -4.58 18.79
N ARG A 93 -7.11 -4.99 18.94
CA ARG A 93 -6.17 -5.17 17.82
C ARG A 93 -6.78 -6.16 16.82
N ARG A 94 -7.53 -5.67 15.85
CA ARG A 94 -7.70 -6.33 14.55
C ARG A 94 -7.16 -5.36 13.51
N MET A 95 -5.86 -5.50 13.30
CA MET A 95 -5.17 -4.89 12.19
C MET A 95 -5.77 -5.40 10.87
N LEU A 96 -6.70 -4.64 10.29
CA LEU A 96 -6.63 -4.42 8.85
C LEU A 96 -5.77 -3.16 8.67
N LYS A 97 -4.46 -3.39 8.78
CA LYS A 97 -3.43 -2.42 8.46
C LYS A 97 -3.47 -2.21 6.93
N ALA A 98 -4.23 -1.23 6.46
CA ALA A 98 -3.75 -0.44 5.34
C ALA A 98 -2.73 0.54 5.93
N VAL A 99 -1.49 0.09 6.15
CA VAL A 99 -0.41 1.04 6.40
C VAL A 99 -0.08 1.64 5.04
N VAL A 100 -0.66 2.80 4.74
CA VAL A 100 0.02 3.73 3.85
C VAL A 100 1.12 4.34 4.72
N GLN A 101 2.29 3.71 4.68
CA GLN A 101 3.45 4.17 5.43
C GLN A 101 4.03 5.35 4.64
N ILE A 102 3.49 6.54 4.88
CA ILE A 102 4.15 7.78 4.45
C ILE A 102 5.34 7.93 5.39
N TYR A 103 6.52 7.53 4.93
CA TYR A 103 7.77 7.84 5.62
C TYR A 103 7.96 9.36 5.56
N ALA A 104 7.70 10.03 6.67
CA ALA A 104 8.29 11.32 6.99
C ALA A 104 9.19 11.07 8.21
N PHE A 105 10.47 11.42 8.07
CA PHE A 105 11.52 11.19 9.08
C PHE A 105 11.18 11.87 10.41
#